data_AF-A0A1V3NMU7-F1
#
_entry.id   AF-A0A1V3NMU7-F1
#
_cell.length_a   1.000
_cell.length_b   1.000
_cell.length_c   1.000
_cell.angle_alpha   90.00
_cell.angle_beta   90.00
_cell.angle_gamma   90.00
#
_symmetry.space_group_name_H-M   'P 1'
#
loop_
_entity.id
_entity.type
_entity.pdbx_description
1 polymer ?
#
loop_
_entity_poly.entity_id
_entity_poly.type
_entity_poly.pdbx_seq_one_letter_code
_entity_poly.pdbx_strand_id
1 'polypeptide(L)'
;MRDTQPLDELIRKLSELMPESVRHMQGDIERNLKAGLAGALQRMELVTREEYEVQAKLLARSRERLAELEARVAALEDALRPDMSSSSQKSGPPEE
;
A
#
# COMPACT_ATOMS: atom_id res chain seq x y z
N MET A 1 -3.48 -15.89 -15.23
CA MET A 1 -2.88 -17.24 -15.10
C MET A 1 -2.21 -17.24 -13.74
N ARG A 2 -2.55 -18.14 -12.80
CA ARG A 2 -1.94 -18.11 -11.45
C ARG A 2 -0.48 -18.53 -11.57
N ASP A 3 0.45 -17.61 -11.36
CA ASP A 3 1.87 -17.94 -11.29
C ASP A 3 2.12 -18.84 -10.07
N THR A 4 2.38 -20.13 -10.30
CA THR A 4 2.74 -21.09 -9.25
C THR A 4 4.22 -21.06 -8.91
N GLN A 5 5.02 -20.32 -9.68
CA GLN A 5 6.46 -20.11 -9.47
C GLN A 5 6.84 -19.80 -8.00
N PRO A 6 6.16 -18.88 -7.28
CA PRO A 6 6.51 -18.61 -5.88
C PRO A 6 6.21 -19.80 -4.95
N LEU A 7 5.20 -20.61 -5.25
CA LEU A 7 4.88 -21.80 -4.46
C LEU A 7 5.92 -22.90 -4.71
N ASP A 8 6.32 -23.11 -5.96
CA ASP A 8 7.34 -24.09 -6.32
C ASP A 8 8.72 -23.72 -5.72
N GLU A 9 9.07 -22.43 -5.68
CA GLU A 9 10.30 -21.96 -5.03
C GLU A 9 10.26 -22.14 -3.50
N LEU A 10 9.10 -21.89 -2.87
CA LEU A 10 8.89 -22.12 -1.45
C LEU A 10 9.05 -23.61 -1.09
N ILE A 11 8.46 -24.49 -1.91
CA ILE A 11 8.58 -25.94 -1.75
C ILE A 11 10.05 -26.36 -1.87
N ARG A 12 10.79 -25.83 -2.84
CA ARG A 12 12.22 -26.14 -3.01
C ARG A 12 13.04 -25.73 -1.79
N LYS A 13 12.82 -24.52 -1.26
CA LYS A 13 13.49 -24.02 -0.03
C LYS A 13 13.13 -24.88 1.18
N LEU A 14 11.89 -25.33 1.31
CA LEU A 14 11.47 -26.25 2.38
C LEU A 14 12.18 -27.62 2.25
N SER A 15 12.26 -28.16 1.03
CA SER A 15 12.94 -29.42 0.74
C SER A 15 14.44 -29.36 1.00
N GLU A 16 15.07 -28.21 0.79
CA GLU A 16 16.49 -27.96 1.08
C GLU A 16 16.79 -27.92 2.60
N LEU A 17 15.82 -27.51 3.42
CA LEU A 17 15.91 -27.45 4.89
C LEU A 17 15.59 -28.79 5.60
N MET A 18 15.18 -29.81 4.85
CA MET A 18 14.80 -31.11 5.42
C MET A 18 16.03 -31.96 5.83
N PRO A 19 15.96 -32.71 6.94
CA PRO A 19 17.03 -33.61 7.38
C PRO A 19 17.35 -34.69 6.33
N GLU A 20 18.61 -35.11 6.25
CA GLU A 20 19.11 -36.18 5.35
C GLU A 20 18.27 -37.46 5.43
N SER A 21 17.82 -37.84 6.64
CA SER A 21 16.99 -39.02 6.87
C SER A 21 15.65 -39.03 6.13
N VAL A 22 15.15 -37.84 5.77
CA VAL A 22 13.86 -37.67 5.08
C VAL A 22 14.04 -37.41 3.58
N ARG A 23 15.27 -37.20 3.10
CA ARG A 23 15.58 -36.99 1.67
C ARG A 23 15.23 -38.20 0.81
N HIS A 24 15.36 -39.41 1.35
CA HIS A 24 15.02 -40.65 0.62
C HIS A 24 13.52 -40.80 0.34
N MET A 25 12.67 -40.03 1.03
CA MET A 25 11.21 -39.97 0.83
C MET A 25 10.75 -38.63 0.23
N GLN A 26 11.66 -37.86 -0.38
CA GLN A 26 11.41 -36.49 -0.85
C GLN A 26 10.18 -36.37 -1.74
N GLY A 27 10.00 -37.28 -2.72
CA GLY A 27 8.93 -37.17 -3.71
C GLY A 27 7.51 -37.20 -3.11
N ASP A 28 7.25 -38.11 -2.17
CA ASP A 28 5.93 -38.22 -1.54
C ASP A 28 5.68 -37.08 -0.54
N ILE A 29 6.71 -36.64 0.17
CA ILE A 29 6.60 -35.53 1.11
C ILE A 29 6.40 -34.21 0.36
N GLU A 30 7.14 -33.99 -0.71
CA GLU A 30 6.99 -32.81 -1.57
C GLU A 30 5.57 -32.73 -2.13
N ARG A 31 5.02 -33.87 -2.59
CA ARG A 31 3.66 -33.94 -3.11
C ARG A 31 2.61 -33.63 -2.04
N ASN A 32 2.77 -34.17 -0.84
CA ASN A 32 1.87 -33.90 0.30
C ASN A 32 1.99 -32.46 0.80
N LEU A 33 3.20 -31.90 0.85
CA LEU A 33 3.45 -30.49 1.18
C LEU A 33 2.81 -29.56 0.16
N LYS A 34 2.98 -29.84 -1.14
CA LYS A 34 2.37 -29.06 -2.22
C LYS A 34 0.85 -29.07 -2.13
N ALA A 35 0.25 -30.24 -1.91
CA ALA A 35 -1.19 -30.37 -1.72
C ALA A 35 -1.68 -29.63 -0.45
N GLY A 36 -0.94 -29.75 0.65
CA GLY A 36 -1.25 -29.07 1.91
C GLY A 36 -1.15 -27.55 1.80
N LEU A 37 -0.09 -27.03 1.18
CA LEU A 37 0.11 -25.59 0.94
C LEU A 37 -0.93 -25.03 -0.05
N ALA A 38 -1.21 -25.75 -1.13
CA ALA A 38 -2.26 -25.35 -2.08
C ALA A 38 -3.62 -25.29 -1.40
N GLY A 39 -3.97 -26.30 -0.59
CA GLY A 39 -5.21 -26.31 0.18
C GLY A 39 -5.25 -25.24 1.27
N ALA A 40 -4.13 -24.90 1.90
CA ALA A 40 -4.03 -23.81 2.86
C ALA A 40 -4.23 -22.44 2.19
N LEU A 41 -3.55 -22.19 1.05
CA LEU A 41 -3.67 -20.97 0.26
C LEU A 41 -5.11 -20.77 -0.26
N GLN A 42 -5.81 -21.84 -0.65
CA GLN A 42 -7.23 -21.75 -1.04
C GLN A 42 -8.17 -21.36 0.10
N ARG A 43 -7.80 -21.65 1.36
CA ARG A 43 -8.58 -21.25 2.55
C ARG A 43 -8.26 -19.83 3.01
N MET A 44 -7.24 -19.19 2.47
CA MET A 44 -6.93 -17.79 2.75
C MET A 44 -7.75 -16.90 1.80
N GLU A 45 -8.19 -15.75 2.29
CA GLU A 45 -8.80 -14.70 1.45
C GLU A 45 -7.73 -13.99 0.62
N LEU A 46 -7.18 -14.71 -0.37
CA LEU A 46 -6.13 -14.21 -1.22
C LEU A 46 -6.68 -13.18 -2.20
N VAL A 47 -6.11 -11.98 -2.16
CA VAL A 47 -6.35 -10.94 -3.15
C VAL A 47 -5.38 -11.16 -4.31
N THR A 48 -5.88 -11.11 -5.55
CA THR A 48 -5.03 -11.22 -6.72
C THR A 48 -4.10 -10.01 -6.83
N ARG A 49 -2.96 -10.20 -7.51
CA ARG A 49 -2.03 -9.12 -7.78
C ARG A 49 -2.70 -7.96 -8.54
N GLU A 50 -3.59 -8.28 -9.48
CA GLU A 50 -4.33 -7.31 -10.27
C GLU A 50 -5.29 -6.48 -9.40
N GLU A 51 -6.04 -7.12 -8.50
CA GLU A 51 -6.93 -6.43 -7.56
C GLU A 51 -6.15 -5.51 -6.60
N TYR A 52 -4.99 -5.97 -6.10
CA TYR A 52 -4.10 -5.13 -5.31
C TYR A 52 -3.64 -3.90 -6.08
N GLU A 53 -3.19 -4.09 -7.32
CA GLU A 53 -2.72 -2.98 -8.16
C GLU A 53 -3.82 -1.97 -8.49
N VAL A 54 -5.06 -2.43 -8.69
CA VAL A 54 -6.22 -1.56 -8.87
C VAL A 54 -6.45 -0.71 -7.61
N GLN A 55 -6.45 -1.32 -6.42
CA GLN A 55 -6.62 -0.58 -5.17
C GLN A 55 -5.48 0.42 -4.91
N ALA A 56 -4.24 0.03 -5.21
CA ALA A 56 -3.09 0.93 -5.10
C ALA A 56 -3.23 2.16 -6.01
N LYS A 57 -3.66 1.97 -7.25
CA LYS A 57 -3.95 3.07 -8.20
C LYS A 57 -5.09 3.97 -7.72
N LEU A 58 -6.16 3.38 -7.19
CA LEU A 58 -7.27 4.15 -6.62
C LEU A 58 -6.82 4.98 -5.43
N LEU A 59 -6.00 4.41 -4.54
CA LEU A 59 -5.45 5.12 -3.38
C LEU A 59 -4.54 6.27 -3.81
N ALA A 60 -3.67 6.06 -4.80
CA ALA A 60 -2.81 7.11 -5.35
C ALA A 60 -3.65 8.29 -5.88
N ARG A 61 -4.67 8.01 -6.71
CA ARG A 61 -5.58 9.03 -7.24
C ARG A 61 -6.35 9.78 -6.15
N SER A 62 -6.76 9.07 -5.10
CA SER A 62 -7.44 9.70 -3.96
C SER A 62 -6.51 10.66 -3.21
N ARG A 63 -5.23 10.31 -3.05
CA ARG A 63 -4.23 11.22 -2.45
C ARG A 63 -3.99 12.46 -3.30
N GLU A 64 -3.91 12.32 -4.62
CA GLU A 64 -3.78 13.47 -5.53
C GLU A 64 -4.96 14.43 -5.41
N ARG A 65 -6.19 13.90 -5.43
CA ARG A 65 -7.41 14.70 -5.25
C ARG A 65 -7.48 15.38 -3.88
N LEU A 66 -7.02 14.69 -2.84
CA LEU A 66 -6.98 15.25 -1.50
C LEU A 66 -6.01 16.43 -1.42
N ALA A 67 -4.81 16.30 -1.99
CA ALA A 67 -3.85 17.40 -2.06
C ALA A 67 -4.38 18.60 -2.86
N GLU A 68 -5.09 18.37 -3.97
CA GLU A 68 -5.74 19.42 -4.76
C GLU A 68 -6.82 20.17 -3.95
N LEU A 69 -7.64 19.43 -3.20
CA LEU A 69 -8.66 20.03 -2.35
C LEU A 69 -8.05 20.80 -1.18
N GLU A 70 -7.02 20.28 -0.53
CA GLU A 70 -6.27 20.97 0.52
C GLU A 70 -5.69 22.30 0.00
N ALA A 71 -5.09 22.30 -1.20
CA ALA A 71 -4.58 23.52 -1.81
C ALA A 71 -5.69 24.55 -2.12
N ARG A 72 -6.85 24.09 -2.59
CA ARG A 72 -8.02 24.96 -2.83
C ARG A 72 -8.55 25.56 -1.53
N VAL A 73 -8.64 24.77 -0.46
CA VAL A 73 -9.07 25.25 0.85
C VAL A 73 -8.09 26.29 1.38
N ALA A 74 -6.78 26.03 1.34
CA ALA A 74 -5.76 26.98 1.77
C ALA A 74 -5.84 28.32 1.00
N ALA A 75 -6.02 28.27 -0.32
CA ALA A 75 -6.19 29.47 -1.13
C ALA A 75 -7.45 30.27 -0.76
N LEU A 76 -8.55 29.59 -0.43
CA LEU A 76 -9.77 30.23 0.04
C LEU A 76 -9.60 30.82 1.44
N GLU A 77 -8.95 30.10 2.35
CA GLU A 77 -8.64 30.59 3.70
C GLU A 77 -7.76 31.84 3.67
N ASP A 78 -6.76 31.88 2.78
CA ASP A 78 -5.91 33.06 2.57
C ASP A 78 -6.68 34.22 1.95
N ALA A 79 -7.59 33.95 1.00
CA ALA A 79 -8.44 34.99 0.40
C ALA A 79 -9.46 35.58 1.38
N LEU A 80 -9.90 34.80 2.38
CA LEU A 80 -10.83 35.24 3.42
C LEU A 80 -10.14 35.88 4.63
N ARG A 81 -8.80 35.84 4.72
CA ARG A 81 -8.09 36.57 5.78
C ARG A 81 -8.34 38.07 5.60
N PRO A 82 -9.00 38.75 6.56
CA PRO A 82 -9.14 40.19 6.49
C PRO A 82 -7.75 40.81 6.51
N ASP A 83 -7.52 41.78 5.63
CA ASP A 83 -6.27 42.53 5.52
C ASP A 83 -6.06 43.39 6.77
N MET A 84 -5.61 42.72 7.84
CA MET A 84 -5.25 43.33 9.12
C MET A 84 -3.96 44.17 9.00
N SER A 85 -3.36 44.29 7.81
CA SER A 85 -2.18 45.12 7.58
C SER A 85 -2.52 46.59 7.26
N SER A 86 -3.75 46.92 6.84
CA SER A 86 -4.09 48.31 6.47
C SER A 86 -4.50 49.22 7.64
N SER A 87 -4.69 48.70 8.85
CA SER A 87 -5.17 49.48 10.01
C SER A 87 -4.08 50.10 10.89
N SER A 88 -2.78 49.82 10.62
CA SER A 88 -1.66 50.31 11.46
C SER A 88 -0.92 51.53 10.89
N GLN A 89 -1.36 52.12 9.77
CA GLN A 89 -0.62 53.21 9.10
C GLN A 89 -1.35 54.57 9.00
N LYS A 90 -2.46 54.76 9.73
CA LYS A 90 -3.15 56.06 9.86
C LYS A 90 -3.41 56.45 11.31
N SER A 91 -2.34 56.68 12.08
CA SER A 91 -2.41 57.38 13.37
C SER A 91 -1.04 57.94 13.78
N GLY A 92 -0.55 58.90 12.99
CA GLY A 92 0.43 59.90 13.44
C GLY A 92 -0.28 61.26 13.58
N PRO A 93 0.02 62.08 14.60
CA PRO A 93 -0.87 63.15 15.06
C PRO A 93 -0.95 64.32 14.07
N PRO A 94 -2.04 65.12 14.07
CA PRO A 94 -2.06 66.40 13.39
C PRO A 94 -1.14 67.38 14.15
N GLU A 95 -0.13 67.89 13.46
CA GLU A 95 0.59 69.09 13.89
C GLU A 95 -0.22 70.34 13.47
N GLU A 96 -0.31 71.27 14.42
CA GLU A 96 -0.92 72.63 14.41
C GLU A 96 -2.43 72.78 14.58
#